data_AF-A0A026VRV6-F1
#
_entry.id   AF-A0A026VRV6-F1
#
_cell.length_a   1.000
_cell.length_b   1.000
_cell.length_c   1.000
_cell.angle_alpha   90.00
_cell.angle_beta   90.00
_cell.angle_gamma   90.00
#
_symmetry.space_group_name_H-M   'P 1'
#
loop_
_entity.id
_entity.type
_entity.pdbx_description
1 polymer ?
#
loop_
_entity_poly.entity_id
_entity_poly.type
_entity_poly.pdbx_seq_one_letter_code
_entity_poly.pdbx_strand_id
1 'polypeptide(L)'
;MSLEIGFHTNMCRACMKEGGKMLPMYDEANNKINLPHKLAELTSVQVDKCDGLPNMLCSKCAYRTNIFYDFKLKVQETDKILRMILKNQMDV
;
A
#
# COMPACT_ATOMS: atom_id res chain seq x y z
N MET A 1 25.07 -27.15 0.62
CA MET A 1 24.47 -26.92 -0.70
C MET A 1 23.73 -25.60 -0.58
N SER A 2 24.45 -24.52 -0.88
CA SER A 2 24.05 -23.15 -0.54
C SER A 2 23.55 -22.48 -1.81
N LEU A 3 22.23 -22.39 -2.00
CA LEU A 3 21.66 -21.61 -3.11
C LEU A 3 20.17 -21.23 -2.93
N GLU A 4 19.79 -20.60 -1.81
CA GLU A 4 18.41 -20.07 -1.66
C GLU A 4 18.33 -18.62 -1.18
N ILE A 5 19.44 -17.88 -1.08
CA ILE A 5 19.43 -16.54 -0.45
C ILE A 5 19.24 -15.38 -1.47
N GLY A 6 18.94 -15.67 -2.75
CA GLY A 6 18.94 -14.66 -3.81
C GLY A 6 17.60 -14.28 -4.46
N PHE A 7 16.50 -15.00 -4.21
CA PHE A 7 15.40 -15.04 -5.19
C PHE A 7 14.31 -13.97 -5.06
N HIS A 8 14.20 -13.28 -3.93
CA HIS A 8 13.03 -12.40 -3.67
C HIS A 8 13.31 -10.90 -3.72
N THR A 9 14.56 -10.46 -3.92
CA THR A 9 14.92 -9.04 -3.91
C THR A 9 14.58 -8.31 -5.22
N ASN A 10 14.37 -9.06 -6.31
CA ASN A 10 14.05 -8.50 -7.62
C ASN A 10 12.61 -8.79 -8.08
N MET A 11 11.71 -9.13 -7.15
CA MET A 11 10.32 -9.45 -7.45
C MET A 11 9.36 -8.46 -6.77
N CYS A 12 8.37 -7.97 -7.51
CA CYS A 12 7.34 -7.09 -6.96
C CYS A 12 6.35 -7.87 -6.07
N ARG A 13 6.21 -7.47 -4.81
CA ARG A 13 5.27 -8.02 -3.82
C ARG A 13 3.82 -8.07 -4.29
N ALA A 14 3.40 -7.09 -5.09
CA ALA A 14 2.00 -6.93 -5.50
C ALA A 14 1.66 -7.59 -6.84
N CYS A 15 2.62 -7.79 -7.75
CA CYS A 15 2.33 -8.28 -9.10
C CYS A 15 3.30 -9.35 -9.62
N MET A 16 4.24 -9.79 -8.79
CA MET A 16 5.26 -10.82 -9.10
C MET A 16 6.17 -10.51 -10.30
N LYS A 17 6.06 -9.34 -10.92
CA LYS A 17 6.96 -8.94 -12.00
C LYS A 17 8.37 -8.79 -11.47
N GLU A 18 9.31 -9.31 -12.25
CA GLU A 18 10.73 -9.20 -12.01
C GLU A 18 11.38 -8.10 -12.84
N GLY A 19 12.49 -7.56 -12.34
CA GLY A 19 13.29 -6.56 -13.04
C GLY A 19 12.70 -5.14 -13.08
N GLY A 20 13.47 -4.23 -13.67
CA GLY A 20 13.18 -2.80 -13.67
C GLY A 20 13.45 -2.14 -12.31
N LYS A 21 12.98 -0.89 -12.14
CA LYS A 21 13.16 -0.16 -10.89
C LYS A 21 12.24 -0.73 -9.80
N MET A 22 12.85 -1.36 -8.80
CA MET A 22 12.21 -1.81 -7.57
C MET A 22 12.40 -0.77 -6.47
N LEU A 23 11.37 -0.57 -5.67
CA LEU A 23 11.33 0.36 -4.55
C LEU A 23 11.16 -0.44 -3.25
N PRO A 24 11.99 -0.19 -2.23
CA PRO A 24 11.80 -0.82 -0.93
C PRO A 24 10.46 -0.40 -0.35
N MET A 25 9.74 -1.35 0.22
CA MET A 25 8.45 -1.07 0.86
C MET A 25 8.65 -0.32 2.18
N TYR A 26 9.74 -0.58 2.89
CA TYR A 26 10.04 0.00 4.19
C TYR A 26 11.15 1.04 4.04
N ASP A 27 10.87 2.29 4.38
CA ASP A 27 11.89 3.33 4.52
C ASP A 27 12.35 3.38 5.99
N GLU A 28 13.61 3.05 6.25
CA GLU A 28 14.20 3.09 7.59
C GLU A 28 14.53 4.52 8.05
N ALA A 29 14.52 5.50 7.13
CA ALA A 29 14.87 6.88 7.42
C ALA A 29 13.68 7.81 7.70
N ASN A 30 12.45 7.45 7.33
CA ASN A 30 11.27 8.32 7.52
C ASN A 30 10.05 7.58 8.09
N ASN A 31 9.58 8.06 9.25
CA ASN A 31 8.35 7.63 9.94
C ASN A 31 7.02 8.08 9.25
N LYS A 32 7.02 8.33 7.94
CA LYS A 32 5.76 8.58 7.21
C LYS A 32 5.05 7.25 6.96
N ILE A 33 3.71 7.28 6.85
CA ILE A 33 2.89 6.11 6.49
C ILE A 33 3.50 5.44 5.25
N ASN A 34 4.17 4.31 5.50
CA ASN A 34 4.97 3.61 4.51
C ASN A 34 4.08 2.70 3.65
N LEU A 35 4.55 2.41 2.43
CA LEU A 35 3.87 1.60 1.41
C LEU A 35 3.17 0.31 1.95
N PRO A 36 3.74 -0.46 2.89
CA PRO A 36 3.12 -1.64 3.49
C PRO A 36 1.75 -1.36 4.08
N HIS A 37 1.63 -0.29 4.86
CA HIS A 37 0.38 0.08 5.52
C HIS A 37 -0.69 0.43 4.50
N LYS A 38 -0.34 1.28 3.52
CA LYS A 38 -1.25 1.66 2.44
C LYS A 38 -1.72 0.46 1.64
N LEU A 39 -0.80 -0.46 1.33
CA LEU A 39 -1.11 -1.67 0.57
C LEU A 39 -2.04 -2.60 1.36
N ALA A 40 -1.77 -2.82 2.65
CA ALA A 40 -2.62 -3.64 3.52
C ALA A 40 -4.02 -3.06 3.65
N GLU A 41 -4.12 -1.75 3.87
CA GLU A 41 -5.38 -1.00 3.96
C GLU A 41 -6.24 -1.02 2.70
N LEU A 42 -5.63 -1.16 1.51
CA LEU A 42 -6.33 -1.20 0.22
C LEU A 42 -6.76 -2.63 -0.17
N THR A 43 -6.01 -3.64 0.25
CA THR A 43 -6.16 -5.02 -0.25
C THR A 43 -6.71 -5.97 0.79
N SER A 44 -6.75 -5.57 2.07
CA SER A 44 -7.02 -6.44 3.22
C SER A 44 -6.02 -7.61 3.34
N VAL A 45 -4.86 -7.52 2.69
CA VAL A 45 -3.77 -8.48 2.81
C VAL A 45 -2.82 -8.01 3.90
N GLN A 46 -2.47 -8.91 4.83
CA GLN A 46 -1.44 -8.61 5.82
C GLN A 46 -0.07 -8.51 5.14
N VAL A 47 0.64 -7.42 5.42
CA VAL A 47 1.98 -7.16 4.88
C VAL A 47 2.90 -6.93 6.07
N ASP A 48 3.85 -7.83 6.27
CA ASP A 48 4.81 -7.78 7.38
C ASP A 48 6.25 -7.91 6.84
N LYS A 49 7.23 -7.32 7.52
CA LYS A 49 8.64 -7.36 7.07
C LYS A 49 9.23 -8.78 7.17
N CYS A 50 8.68 -9.62 8.04
CA CYS A 50 9.16 -10.94 8.42
C CYS A 50 8.28 -12.09 7.86
N ASP A 51 7.38 -11.82 6.92
CA ASP A 51 6.48 -12.83 6.33
C ASP A 51 7.16 -13.77 5.32
N GLY A 52 8.46 -13.58 5.06
CA GLY A 52 9.25 -14.38 4.11
C GLY A 52 8.99 -14.04 2.65
N LEU A 53 8.25 -12.97 2.35
CA LEU A 53 7.82 -12.61 1.00
C LEU A 53 8.56 -11.36 0.51
N PRO A 54 8.45 -10.98 -0.79
CA PRO A 54 9.22 -9.87 -1.32
C PRO A 54 8.95 -8.54 -0.60
N ASN A 55 10.02 -7.86 -0.16
CA ASN A 55 9.93 -6.56 0.52
C ASN A 55 10.05 -5.36 -0.44
N MET A 56 9.73 -5.56 -1.72
CA MET A 56 9.91 -4.61 -2.81
C MET A 56 8.62 -4.44 -3.63
N LEU A 57 8.37 -3.24 -4.14
CA LEU A 57 7.35 -2.97 -5.16
C LEU A 57 8.00 -2.42 -6.43
N CYS A 58 7.53 -2.86 -7.60
CA CYS A 58 7.89 -2.16 -8.83
C CYS A 58 7.27 -0.75 -8.84
N SER A 59 7.89 0.19 -9.55
CA SER A 59 7.42 1.60 -9.63
C SER A 59 5.92 1.74 -9.93
N LYS A 60 5.36 0.87 -10.79
CA LYS A 60 3.93 0.91 -11.13
C LYS A 60 3.04 0.55 -9.95
N CYS A 61 3.39 -0.48 -9.19
CA CYS A 61 2.63 -0.91 -8.01
C CYS A 61 2.78 0.08 -6.86
N ALA A 62 3.98 0.62 -6.63
CA ALA A 62 4.18 1.67 -5.62
C ALA A 62 3.37 2.93 -5.93
N TYR A 63 3.39 3.38 -7.20
CA TYR A 63 2.58 4.51 -7.65
C TYR A 63 1.08 4.26 -7.45
N ARG A 64 0.56 3.12 -7.93
CA ARG A 64 -0.85 2.73 -7.76
C ARG A 64 -1.25 2.68 -6.29
N THR A 65 -0.41 2.11 -5.43
CA THR A 65 -0.66 2.02 -3.98
C THR A 65 -0.85 3.40 -3.38
N ASN A 66 0.01 4.37 -3.72
CA ASN A 66 -0.13 5.74 -3.24
C ASN A 66 -1.40 6.40 -3.76
N ILE A 67 -1.63 6.38 -5.08
CA ILE A 67 -2.78 7.06 -5.69
C ILE A 67 -4.12 6.48 -5.21
N PHE A 68 -4.24 5.16 -5.10
CA PHE A 68 -5.47 4.55 -4.61
C PHE A 68 -5.70 4.79 -3.12
N TYR A 69 -4.63 4.89 -2.33
CA TYR A 69 -4.74 5.23 -0.91
C TYR A 69 -5.23 6.67 -0.73
N ASP A 70 -4.67 7.62 -1.48
CA ASP A 70 -5.12 9.01 -1.45
C ASP A 70 -6.58 9.13 -1.92
N PHE A 71 -6.98 8.36 -2.93
CA PHE A 71 -8.37 8.24 -3.37
C PHE A 71 -9.27 7.66 -2.28
N LYS A 72 -8.85 6.59 -1.59
CA LYS A 72 -9.57 6.00 -0.45
C LYS A 72 -9.84 7.07 0.63
N LEU A 73 -8.82 7.82 1.03
CA LEU A 73 -8.95 8.88 2.03
C LEU A 73 -9.94 9.96 1.57
N LYS A 74 -9.87 10.36 0.29
CA LYS A 74 -10.80 11.34 -0.28
C LYS A 74 -12.24 10.85 -0.20
N VAL A 75 -12.50 9.61 -0.61
CA VAL A 75 -13.84 9.01 -0.58
C VAL A 75 -14.37 8.95 0.85
N GLN A 76 -13.56 8.48 1.80
CA GLN A 76 -13.93 8.40 3.22
C GLN A 76 -14.30 9.77 3.80
N GLU A 77 -13.53 10.81 3.50
CA GLU A 77 -13.81 12.15 3.96
C GLU A 77 -15.11 12.70 3.34
N THR A 78 -15.28 12.53 2.02
CA THR A 78 -16.49 12.98 1.35
C THR A 78 -17.74 12.25 1.84
N ASP A 79 -17.67 10.95 2.13
CA ASP A 79 -18.80 10.20 2.67
C ASP A 79 -19.23 10.72 4.06
N LYS A 80 -18.27 11.04 4.94
CA LYS A 80 -18.56 11.67 6.25
C LYS A 80 -19.31 12.99 6.07
N ILE A 81 -18.80 13.86 5.20
CA ILE A 81 -19.41 15.18 4.93
C ILE A 81 -20.82 15.02 4.37
N LEU A 82 -21.01 14.14 3.38
CA LEU A 82 -22.32 13.89 2.78
C LEU A 82 -23.34 13.37 3.81
N ARG A 83 -22.93 12.49 4.72
CA ARG A 83 -23.78 11.99 5.82
C ARG A 83 -24.13 13.08 6.84
N MET A 84 -23.22 14.00 7.12
CA MET A 84 -23.50 15.15 8.00
C MET A 84 -24.54 16.08 7.36
N ILE A 85 -24.40 16.36 6.07
CA ILE A 85 -25.37 17.17 5.31
C ILE A 85 -26.76 16.51 5.37
N LEU A 86 -26.84 15.19 5.14
CA LEU A 86 -28.11 14.47 5.17
C LEU A 86 -28.78 14.52 6.56
N LYS A 87 -28.01 14.33 7.64
CA LYS A 87 -28.54 14.40 9.01
C LYS A 87 -29.12 15.79 9.32
N ASN A 88 -28.37 16.84 9.00
CA ASN A 88 -28.80 18.22 9.25
C ASN A 88 -30.06 18.62 8.45
N GLN A 89 -30.35 17.93 7.34
CA GLN A 89 -31.58 18.14 6.55
C GLN A 89 -32.81 17.42 7.14
N MET A 90 -32.61 16.43 8.01
CA MET A 90 -33.68 15.65 8.66
C MET A 90 -34.09 16.23 10.02
N ASP A 91 -33.34 17.20 10.54
CA ASP A 91 -33.60 17.89 11.82
C ASP A 91 -34.44 19.18 11.65
N VAL A 92 -35.21 19.30 10.56
CA VAL A 92 -36.15 20.40 10.27
C VAL A 92 -37.59 19.91 10.26
#